data_AF-B2VHG3-F1
#
_entry.id   AF-B2VHG3-F1
#
_cell.length_a   1.000
_cell.length_b   1.000
_cell.length_c   1.000
_cell.angle_alpha   90.00
_cell.angle_beta   90.00
_cell.angle_gamma   90.00
#
_symmetry.space_group_name_H-M   'P 1'
#
loop_
_entity.id
_entity.type
_entity.pdbx_description
1 polymer ?
#
loop_
_entity_poly.entity_id
_entity_poly.type
_entity_poly.pdbx_seq_one_letter_code
_entity_poly.pdbx_strand_id
1 'polypeptide(L)'
;MTAKITPPPHCTFEPDDWERLARHWHPVALAADIGQAPIKAVLLDEQLVIYRVNGEVVVARDVCPHRGVPLTLGFHDQAGIICPYHGLRFG
;
A
#
# COMPACT_ATOMS: atom_id res chain seq x y z
N MET A 1 10.76 -18.55 -12.43
CA MET A 1 9.30 -18.42 -12.61
C MET A 1 8.96 -16.98 -12.27
N THR A 2 8.56 -16.17 -13.25
CA THR A 2 8.14 -14.80 -12.97
C THR A 2 6.75 -14.86 -12.33
N ALA A 3 6.57 -14.27 -11.15
CA ALA A 3 5.26 -14.21 -10.51
C ALA A 3 4.26 -13.57 -11.48
N LYS A 4 3.08 -14.19 -11.64
CA LYS A 4 2.00 -13.63 -12.45
C LYS A 4 1.40 -12.46 -11.68
N ILE A 5 1.63 -11.24 -12.17
CA ILE A 5 1.02 -10.02 -11.64
C ILE A 5 -0.38 -9.86 -12.24
N THR A 6 -1.32 -9.35 -11.46
CA THR A 6 -2.71 -9.12 -11.89
C THR A 6 -3.15 -7.73 -11.48
N PRO A 7 -3.96 -7.04 -12.31
CA PRO A 7 -4.49 -5.73 -11.98
C PRO A 7 -5.35 -5.77 -10.70
N PRO A 8 -5.46 -4.64 -9.97
CA PRO A 8 -6.34 -4.53 -8.83
C PRO A 8 -7.82 -4.62 -9.25
N PRO A 9 -8.74 -4.90 -8.31
CA PRO A 9 -10.17 -4.82 -8.58
C PRO A 9 -10.55 -3.42 -9.09
N HIS A 10 -11.47 -3.35 -10.06
CA HIS A 10 -11.94 -2.10 -10.66
C HIS A 10 -10.85 -1.26 -11.35
N CYS A 11 -9.76 -1.89 -11.81
CA CYS A 11 -8.74 -1.22 -12.62
C CYS A 11 -9.37 -0.63 -13.91
N THR A 12 -9.03 0.62 -14.18
CA THR A 12 -9.50 1.43 -15.31
C THR A 12 -8.55 1.44 -16.50
N PHE A 13 -7.36 0.84 -16.34
CA PHE A 13 -6.38 0.68 -17.41
C PHE A 13 -6.73 -0.54 -18.27
N GLU A 14 -6.40 -0.47 -19.57
CA GLU A 14 -6.41 -1.65 -20.42
C GLU A 14 -5.42 -2.71 -19.87
N PRO A 15 -5.77 -4.01 -19.89
CA PRO A 15 -4.97 -5.04 -19.24
C PRO A 15 -3.50 -5.08 -19.69
N ASP A 16 -3.27 -4.94 -20.99
CA ASP A 16 -1.94 -4.96 -21.60
C ASP A 16 -1.10 -3.73 -21.18
N ASP A 17 -1.73 -2.55 -21.11
CA ASP A 17 -1.06 -1.31 -20.68
C ASP A 17 -0.71 -1.38 -19.20
N TRP A 18 -1.65 -1.86 -18.37
CA TRP A 18 -1.41 -2.05 -16.94
C TRP A 18 -0.24 -3.00 -16.70
N GLU A 19 -0.21 -4.17 -17.38
CA GLU A 19 0.87 -5.14 -17.20
C GLU A 19 2.24 -4.56 -17.58
N ARG A 20 2.30 -3.77 -18.65
CA ARG A 20 3.53 -3.10 -19.07
C ARG A 20 3.99 -2.08 -18.02
N LEU A 21 3.07 -1.25 -17.51
CA LEU A 21 3.40 -0.21 -16.53
C LEU A 21 3.75 -0.78 -15.16
N ALA A 22 3.07 -1.83 -14.70
CA ALA A 22 3.24 -2.44 -13.38
C ALA A 22 4.63 -3.11 -13.19
N ARG A 23 5.38 -3.32 -14.27
CA ARG A 23 6.73 -3.89 -14.24
C ARG A 23 7.83 -2.85 -14.03
N HIS A 24 7.47 -1.57 -13.88
CA HIS A 24 8.41 -0.46 -13.74
C HIS A 24 8.30 0.19 -12.36
N TRP A 25 9.37 0.89 -11.96
CA TRP A 25 9.39 1.67 -10.73
C TRP A 25 8.73 3.03 -10.94
N HIS A 26 7.81 3.38 -10.05
CA HIS A 26 7.11 4.66 -10.04
C HIS A 26 7.26 5.35 -8.69
N PRO A 27 7.61 6.64 -8.64
CA PRO A 27 7.57 7.40 -7.39
C PRO A 27 6.11 7.62 -6.96
N VAL A 28 5.80 7.31 -5.70
CA VAL A 28 4.44 7.49 -5.14
C VAL A 28 4.39 8.48 -3.97
N ALA A 29 5.54 8.80 -3.37
CA ALA A 29 5.68 9.77 -2.29
C ALA A 29 7.14 10.21 -2.14
N LEU A 30 7.37 11.37 -1.51
CA LEU A 30 8.69 11.77 -1.02
C LEU A 30 8.95 11.13 0.34
N ALA A 31 10.15 10.59 0.56
CA ALA A 31 10.49 9.96 1.83
C ALA A 31 10.40 10.91 3.04
N ALA A 32 10.61 12.21 2.81
CA ALA A 32 10.50 13.26 3.83
C ALA A 32 9.06 13.51 4.32
N ASP A 33 8.07 13.20 3.48
CA ASP A 33 6.64 13.38 3.82
C ASP A 33 6.09 12.19 4.62
N ILE A 34 6.85 11.08 4.69
CA ILE A 34 6.48 9.88 5.44
C ILE A 34 6.87 10.07 6.91
N GLY A 35 5.97 10.72 7.65
CA GLY A 35 6.08 10.96 9.09
C GLY A 35 5.50 9.82 9.95
N GLN A 36 4.81 10.19 11.03
CA GLN A 36 4.20 9.24 11.98
C GLN A 36 2.74 8.86 11.64
N ALA A 37 2.13 9.47 10.63
CA ALA A 37 0.82 9.04 10.17
C ALA A 37 1.01 8.14 8.93
N PRO A 38 0.26 7.04 8.79
CA PRO A 38 0.23 6.32 7.53
C PRO A 38 -0.32 7.25 6.44
N ILE A 39 0.33 7.27 5.28
CA ILE A 39 -0.09 8.08 4.14
C ILE A 39 -0.70 7.19 3.07
N LYS A 40 -1.67 7.75 2.34
CA LYS A 40 -2.31 7.08 1.21
C LYS A 40 -1.61 7.46 -0.09
N ALA A 41 -1.45 6.48 -0.98
CA ALA A 41 -1.08 6.71 -2.37
C ALA A 41 -1.95 5.83 -3.30
N VAL A 42 -1.99 6.18 -4.59
CA VAL A 42 -2.63 5.37 -5.62
C VAL A 42 -1.66 5.22 -6.77
N LEU A 43 -1.42 3.97 -7.21
CA LEU A 43 -0.55 3.68 -8.35
C LEU A 43 -1.23 2.65 -9.24
N LEU A 44 -1.50 3.01 -10.50
CA LEU A 44 -2.14 2.11 -11.47
C LEU A 44 -3.42 1.48 -10.91
N ASP A 45 -4.25 2.32 -10.28
CA ASP A 45 -5.49 1.99 -9.54
C ASP A 45 -5.33 1.09 -8.31
N GLU A 46 -4.11 0.71 -7.91
CA GLU A 46 -3.88 0.02 -6.64
C GLU A 46 -3.85 1.06 -5.51
N GLN A 47 -4.71 0.85 -4.51
CA GLN A 47 -4.74 1.68 -3.30
C GLN A 47 -3.59 1.24 -2.39
N LEU A 48 -2.71 2.17 -2.02
CA LEU A 48 -1.51 1.89 -1.24
C LEU A 48 -1.53 2.64 0.10
N VAL A 49 -0.99 1.98 1.11
CA VAL A 49 -0.63 2.58 2.40
C VAL A 49 0.89 2.60 2.51
N ILE A 50 1.42 3.73 2.98
CA ILE A 50 2.84 3.92 3.20
C ILE A 50 3.05 4.34 4.66
N TYR A 51 3.95 3.67 5.36
CA TYR A 51 4.26 3.91 6.77
C TYR A 51 5.72 3.55 7.06
N ARG A 52 6.18 3.77 8.31
CA ARG A 52 7.52 3.39 8.75
C ARG A 52 7.49 2.29 9.80
N VAL A 53 8.48 1.41 9.74
CA VAL A 53 8.76 0.39 10.77
C VAL A 53 10.25 0.44 11.04
N ASN A 54 10.64 0.69 12.30
CA ASN A 54 12.06 0.82 12.68
C ASN A 54 12.88 1.77 11.78
N GLY A 55 12.27 2.82 11.23
CA GLY A 55 12.91 3.79 10.33
C GLY A 55 12.87 3.41 8.84
N GLU A 56 12.53 2.18 8.50
CA GLU A 56 12.37 1.73 7.11
C GLU A 56 10.99 2.07 6.57
N VAL A 57 10.90 2.44 5.29
CA VAL A 57 9.63 2.72 4.62
C VAL A 57 9.01 1.42 4.14
N VAL A 58 7.76 1.18 4.52
CA VAL A 58 6.95 0.05 4.05
C VAL A 58 5.83 0.59 3.16
N VAL A 59 5.64 -0.08 2.01
CA VAL A 59 4.50 0.15 1.12
C VAL A 59 3.72 -1.16 1.02
N ALA A 60 2.42 -1.09 1.24
CA ALA A 60 1.51 -2.22 1.15
C ALA A 60 0.20 -1.82 0.48
N ARG A 61 -0.63 -2.79 0.10
CA ARG A 61 -2.01 -2.51 -0.31
C ARG A 61 -2.77 -1.92 0.88
N ASP A 62 -3.58 -0.89 0.63
CA ASP A 62 -4.40 -0.21 1.63
C ASP A 62 -5.67 -1.00 1.95
N VAL A 63 -5.50 -2.26 2.36
CA VAL A 63 -6.59 -3.19 2.62
C VAL A 63 -6.19 -4.17 3.70
N CYS A 64 -6.90 -4.17 4.82
CA CYS A 64 -6.70 -5.18 5.85
C CYS A 64 -7.24 -6.54 5.36
N PRO A 65 -6.42 -7.60 5.32
CA PRO A 65 -6.84 -8.92 4.80
C PRO A 65 -7.94 -9.58 5.63
N HIS A 66 -8.23 -9.09 6.84
CA HIS A 66 -9.31 -9.62 7.67
C HIS A 66 -10.69 -9.28 7.11
N ARG A 67 -10.98 -7.99 6.85
CA ARG A 67 -12.31 -7.51 6.41
C ARG A 67 -12.29 -6.31 5.47
N GLY A 68 -11.16 -6.04 4.82
CA GLY A 68 -11.07 -5.05 3.75
C GLY A 68 -10.98 -3.58 4.19
N VAL A 69 -10.86 -3.31 5.50
CA VAL A 69 -10.79 -1.92 5.99
C VAL A 69 -9.46 -1.28 5.57
N PRO A 70 -9.47 -0.03 5.06
CA PRO A 70 -8.24 0.68 4.74
C PRO A 70 -7.32 0.81 5.95
N LEU A 71 -6.07 0.44 5.78
CA LEU A 71 -5.04 0.55 6.81
C LEU A 71 -4.63 2.01 7.04
N THR A 72 -4.80 2.87 6.02
CA THR A 72 -4.60 4.33 6.13
C THR A 72 -5.51 5.00 7.16
N LEU A 73 -6.62 4.37 7.55
CA LEU A 73 -7.49 4.82 8.64
C LEU A 73 -7.02 4.37 10.03
N GLY A 74 -5.93 3.60 10.09
CA GLY A 74 -5.36 3.05 11.31
C GLY A 74 -4.37 3.97 12.00
N PHE A 75 -3.61 3.37 12.91
CA PHE A 75 -2.55 4.03 13.66
C PHE A 75 -1.22 3.34 13.34
N HIS A 76 -0.11 4.07 13.39
CA HIS A 76 1.22 3.46 13.30
C HIS A 76 1.98 3.64 14.61
N ASP A 77 2.80 2.65 14.95
CA ASP A 77 3.85 2.75 15.94
C ASP A 77 5.18 2.20 15.37
N GLN A 78 6.23 2.16 16.17
CA GLN A 78 7.54 1.67 15.73
C GLN A 78 7.51 0.21 15.26
N ALA A 79 6.54 -0.57 15.71
CA ALA A 79 6.34 -1.97 15.36
C ALA A 79 5.36 -2.17 14.18
N GLY A 80 4.87 -1.09 13.57
CA GLY A 80 4.09 -1.13 12.34
C GLY A 80 2.72 -0.47 12.39
N ILE A 81 1.88 -0.83 11.44
CA ILE A 81 0.54 -0.27 11.27
C ILE A 81 -0.52 -1.16 11.91
N ILE A 82 -1.46 -0.55 12.62
CA ILE A 82 -2.54 -1.18 13.35
C ILE A 82 -3.85 -0.85 12.65
N CYS A 83 -4.53 -1.89 12.15
CA CYS A 83 -5.83 -1.77 11.54
C CYS A 83 -6.86 -1.21 12.55
N PRO A 84 -7.64 -0.18 12.19
CA PRO A 84 -8.55 0.48 13.12
C PRO A 84 -9.76 -0.38 13.51
N TYR A 85 -10.00 -1.49 12.81
CA TYR A 85 -11.19 -2.31 13.04
C TYR A 85 -11.04 -3.29 14.21
N HIS A 86 -10.03 -4.15 14.15
CA HIS A 86 -9.81 -5.22 15.15
C HIS A 86 -8.38 -5.25 15.70
N GLY A 87 -7.59 -4.21 15.44
CA GLY A 87 -6.24 -4.08 16.01
C GLY A 87 -5.18 -5.02 15.41
N LEU A 88 -5.44 -5.68 14.28
CA LEU A 88 -4.42 -6.45 13.56
C LEU A 88 -3.24 -5.52 13.22
N ARG A 89 -2.04 -5.94 13.64
CA ARG A 89 -0.80 -5.22 13.37
C ARG A 89 -0.03 -5.87 12.22
N PHE A 90 0.56 -5.04 11.38
CA PHE A 90 1.48 -5.41 10.31
C PHE A 90 2.75 -4.59 10.46
N GLY A 91 3.90 -5.24 10.52
CA GLY A 91 5.22 -4.61 10.62
C GLY A 91 6.33 -5.62 10.41
#